data_AF-A0A5C7RJE9-F1
#
_entry.id   AF-A0A5C7RJE9-F1
#
_cell.length_a   1.000
_cell.length_b   1.000
_cell.length_c   1.000
_cell.angle_alpha   90.00
_cell.angle_beta   90.00
_cell.angle_gamma   90.00
#
_symmetry.space_group_name_H-M   'P 1'
#
loop_
_entity.id
_entity.type
_entity.pdbx_description
1 polymer ?
#
loop_
_entity_poly.entity_id
_entity_poly.type
_entity_poly.pdbx_seq_one_letter_code
_entity_poly.pdbx_strand_id
1 'polypeptide(L)'
;MRNYIIDRLTNEHRQIEAWWRDIEPALKKLAKGKEASLDKKIVEQIVTQYAAHALFEEAVFLPLSARLLDKNGMSALGLSLHIRHQDHFIPAYI
;
A
#
# COMPACT_ATOMS: atom_id res chain seq x y z
N MET A 1 -16.63 -12.29 -17.10
CA MET A 1 -15.42 -12.59 -16.30
C MET A 1 -14.75 -11.28 -15.99
N ARG A 2 -14.98 -10.71 -14.81
CA ARG A 2 -14.80 -9.28 -14.52
C ARG A 2 -13.68 -9.14 -13.46
N ASN A 3 -12.60 -8.44 -13.81
CA ASN A 3 -11.59 -7.76 -12.98
C ASN A 3 -11.08 -8.33 -11.63
N TYR A 4 -11.09 -9.65 -11.41
CA TYR A 4 -10.63 -10.30 -10.16
C TYR A 4 -9.28 -9.78 -9.60
N ILE A 5 -8.29 -9.50 -10.45
CA ILE A 5 -6.98 -9.00 -10.02
C ILE A 5 -7.08 -7.58 -9.42
N ILE A 6 -7.86 -6.70 -10.05
CA ILE A 6 -8.05 -5.32 -9.60
C ILE A 6 -8.85 -5.31 -8.30
N ASP A 7 -9.91 -6.13 -8.22
CA ASP A 7 -10.74 -6.24 -7.03
C ASP A 7 -9.93 -6.76 -5.85
N ARG A 8 -9.08 -7.77 -6.07
CA ARG A 8 -8.16 -8.30 -5.06
C ARG A 8 -7.23 -7.20 -4.54
N LEU A 9 -6.47 -6.55 -5.41
CA LEU A 9 -5.49 -5.52 -5.01
C LEU A 9 -6.16 -4.35 -4.30
N THR A 10 -7.33 -3.92 -4.77
CA THR A 10 -8.09 -2.85 -4.13
C THR A 10 -8.52 -3.23 -2.72
N ASN A 11 -9.02 -4.46 -2.53
CA ASN A 11 -9.43 -4.94 -1.20
C ASN A 11 -8.24 -5.10 -0.26
N GLU A 12 -7.12 -5.64 -0.73
CA GLU A 12 -5.89 -5.77 0.05
C GLU A 12 -5.38 -4.38 0.51
N HIS A 13 -5.35 -3.38 -0.37
CA HIS A 13 -5.03 -2.00 0.01
C HIS A 13 -5.95 -1.47 1.13
N ARG A 14 -7.27 -1.60 0.98
CA ARG A 14 -8.23 -1.13 1.98
C ARG A 14 -8.04 -1.81 3.33
N GLN A 15 -7.73 -3.10 3.32
CA GLN A 15 -7.51 -3.86 4.54
C GLN A 15 -6.21 -3.42 5.24
N ILE A 16 -5.14 -3.21 4.49
CA ILE A 16 -3.87 -2.70 5.02
C ILE A 16 -4.04 -1.29 5.59
N GLU A 17 -4.75 -0.40 4.89
CA GLU A 17 -5.09 0.95 5.37
C GLU A 17 -5.87 0.90 6.70
N ALA A 18 -6.83 -0.03 6.82
CA ALA A 18 -7.62 -0.19 8.04
C ALA A 18 -6.73 -0.62 9.23
N TRP A 19 -5.89 -1.64 9.04
CA TRP A 19 -4.96 -2.07 10.09
C TRP A 19 -3.93 -1.00 10.46
N TRP A 20 -3.41 -0.25 9.47
CA TRP A 20 -2.51 0.86 9.73
C TRP A 20 -3.15 1.92 10.62
N ARG A 21 -4.40 2.29 10.33
CA ARG A 21 -5.15 3.28 11.12
C ARG A 21 -5.31 2.86 12.59
N ASP A 22 -5.41 1.56 12.86
CA ASP A 22 -5.54 1.03 14.21
C ASP A 22 -4.23 1.15 15.02
N ILE A 23 -3.07 1.03 14.37
CA ILE A 23 -1.76 1.04 15.06
C ILE A 23 -1.01 2.37 14.99
N GLU A 24 -1.27 3.21 13.98
CA GLU A 24 -0.56 4.47 13.75
C GLU A 24 -0.54 5.39 15.00
N PRO A 25 -1.63 5.57 15.76
CA PRO A 25 -1.61 6.44 16.95
C PRO A 25 -0.67 5.93 18.05
N ALA A 26 -0.60 4.61 18.24
CA ALA A 26 0.29 3.99 19.22
C ALA A 26 1.75 4.14 18.78
N LEU A 27 2.07 3.90 17.50
CA LEU A 27 3.39 4.13 16.93
C LEU A 27 3.84 5.59 17.08
N LYS A 28 2.95 6.56 16.81
CA LYS A 28 3.23 8.00 16.99
C LYS A 28 3.56 8.38 18.44
N LYS A 29 2.96 7.70 19.43
CA LYS A 29 3.29 7.89 20.85
C LYS A 29 4.66 7.29 21.18
N LEU A 30 4.90 6.05 20.76
CA LEU A 30 6.17 5.34 20.96
C LEU A 30 7.34 6.11 20.35
N ALA A 31 7.18 6.64 19.13
CA ALA A 31 8.19 7.47 18.46
C ALA A 31 8.54 8.76 19.22
N LYS A 32 7.65 9.24 20.10
CA LYS A 32 7.88 10.41 20.97
C LYS A 32 8.39 10.02 22.36
N GLY A 33 8.79 8.75 22.56
CA GLY A 33 9.22 8.22 23.84
C GLY A 33 8.09 8.06 24.86
N LYS A 34 6.83 8.11 24.42
CA LYS A 34 5.66 7.92 25.30
C LYS A 34 5.24 6.46 25.30
N GLU A 35 4.88 5.95 26.46
CA GLU A 35 4.34 4.61 26.60
C GLU A 35 3.00 4.46 25.86
N ALA A 36 2.85 3.38 25.11
CA ALA A 36 1.61 3.00 24.43
C ALA A 36 1.58 1.48 24.22
N SER A 37 0.39 0.89 24.30
CA SER A 37 0.18 -0.50 23.95
C SER A 37 0.03 -0.63 22.43
N LEU A 38 0.81 -1.52 21.83
CA LEU A 38 0.75 -1.84 20.40
C LEU A 38 0.33 -3.30 20.24
N ASP A 39 -0.73 -3.56 19.47
CA ASP A 39 -1.17 -4.93 19.24
C ASP A 39 -0.21 -5.64 18.27
N LYS A 40 0.59 -6.55 18.83
CA LYS A 40 1.57 -7.35 18.09
C LYS A 40 0.92 -8.14 16.94
N LYS A 41 -0.31 -8.63 17.11
CA LYS A 41 -0.99 -9.42 16.07
C LYS A 41 -1.32 -8.56 14.86
N ILE A 42 -1.80 -7.33 15.08
CA ILE A 42 -2.09 -6.40 13.98
C ILE A 42 -0.79 -6.01 13.27
N VAL A 43 0.30 -5.79 14.00
CA VAL A 43 1.62 -5.51 13.40
C VAL A 43 2.09 -6.68 12.53
N GLU A 44 2.02 -7.91 13.03
CA GLU A 44 2.39 -9.11 12.27
C GLU A 44 1.52 -9.30 11.02
N GLN A 45 0.22 -9.02 11.12
CA GLN A 45 -0.70 -9.03 9.99
C GLN A 45 -0.31 -8.00 8.92
N ILE A 46 -0.07 -6.76 9.30
CA ILE A 46 0.34 -5.71 8.34
C ILE A 46 1.62 -6.11 7.61
N VAL A 47 2.66 -6.52 8.34
CA VAL A 47 3.95 -6.88 7.74
C VAL A 47 3.79 -8.04 6.76
N THR A 48 3.10 -9.09 7.17
CA THR A 48 2.92 -10.30 6.34
C THR A 48 2.08 -10.00 5.11
N GLN A 49 0.96 -9.29 5.28
CA GLN A 49 0.00 -9.04 4.20
C GLN A 49 0.50 -7.98 3.23
N TYR A 50 1.19 -6.94 3.70
CA TYR A 50 1.83 -5.95 2.83
C TYR A 50 2.93 -6.59 1.97
N ALA A 51 3.77 -7.45 2.55
CA ALA A 51 4.80 -8.16 1.79
C ALA A 51 4.19 -9.08 0.71
N ALA A 52 3.14 -9.83 1.06
CA ALA A 52 2.43 -10.69 0.11
C ALA A 52 1.75 -9.88 -1.01
N HIS A 53 1.18 -8.73 -0.66
CA HIS A 53 0.57 -7.80 -1.61
C HIS A 53 1.59 -7.25 -2.61
N ALA A 54 2.70 -6.68 -2.12
CA ALA A 54 3.77 -6.14 -2.97
C ALA A 54 4.36 -7.21 -3.90
N LEU A 55 4.60 -8.43 -3.39
CA LEU A 55 5.09 -9.53 -4.20
C LEU A 55 4.12 -9.89 -5.33
N PHE A 56 2.80 -9.87 -5.07
CA PHE A 56 1.81 -10.15 -6.10
C PHE A 56 1.75 -9.05 -7.16
N GLU A 57 1.88 -7.77 -6.74
CA GLU A 57 1.98 -6.66 -7.69
C GLU A 57 3.20 -6.81 -8.61
N GLU A 58 4.37 -7.07 -8.05
CA GLU A 58 5.63 -7.23 -8.79
C GLU A 58 5.63 -8.46 -9.71
N ALA A 59 5.12 -9.59 -9.23
CA ALA A 59 5.17 -10.85 -9.98
C ALA A 59 4.09 -10.95 -11.05
N VAL A 60 2.94 -10.28 -10.88
CA VAL A 60 1.76 -10.49 -11.71
C VAL A 60 1.21 -9.19 -12.30
N PHE A 61 0.91 -8.21 -11.46
CA PHE A 61 0.17 -7.02 -11.90
C PHE A 61 1.00 -6.06 -12.75
N LEU A 62 2.21 -5.74 -12.32
CA LEU A 62 3.11 -4.83 -13.05
C LEU A 62 3.55 -5.43 -14.40
N PRO A 63 3.94 -6.72 -14.51
CA PRO A 63 4.22 -7.33 -15.80
C PRO A 63 3.01 -7.34 -16.75
N LEU A 64 1.80 -7.59 -16.23
CA LEU A 64 0.58 -7.53 -17.03
C LEU A 64 0.30 -6.11 -17.51
N SER A 65 0.44 -5.12 -16.64
CA SER A 65 0.27 -3.70 -16.98
C SER A 65 1.26 -3.27 -18.06
N ALA A 66 2.53 -3.68 -17.95
CA ALA A 66 3.56 -3.40 -18.95
C ALA A 66 3.35 -4.14 -20.30
N ARG A 67 2.59 -5.24 -20.33
CA ARG A 67 2.19 -5.89 -21.58
C ARG A 67 1.00 -5.20 -22.25
N LEU A 68 0.06 -4.69 -21.44
CA LEU A 68 -1.16 -4.05 -21.94
C LEU A 68 -0.94 -2.58 -22.31
N LEU A 69 -0.04 -1.90 -21.61
CA LEU A 69 0.35 -0.51 -21.85
C LEU A 69 1.67 -0.51 -22.62
N ASP A 70 1.77 0.30 -23.67
CA ASP A 70 3.06 0.55 -24.31
C ASP A 70 3.99 1.37 -23.38
N LYS A 71 5.25 1.59 -23.77
CA LYS A 71 6.22 2.34 -22.94
C LYS A 71 5.72 3.75 -22.57
N ASN A 72 4.95 4.37 -23.45
CA ASN A 72 4.36 5.70 -23.22
C ASN A 72 3.21 5.62 -22.22
N GLY A 73 2.37 4.59 -22.31
CA GLY A 73 1.28 4.29 -21.39
C GLY A 73 1.76 3.97 -19.97
N MET A 74 2.85 3.23 -19.82
CA MET A 74 3.48 2.98 -18.51
C MET A 74 4.06 4.24 -17.89
N SER A 75 4.72 5.09 -18.70
CA SER A 75 5.28 6.36 -18.24
C SER A 75 4.19 7.35 -17.84
N ALA A 76 3.13 7.46 -18.63
CA ALA A 76 1.97 8.30 -18.34
C ALA A 76 1.18 7.82 -17.12
N LEU A 77 1.07 6.50 -16.92
CA LEU A 77 0.50 5.91 -15.71
C LEU A 77 1.35 6.26 -14.49
N GLY A 78 2.66 6.04 -14.56
CA GLY A 78 3.60 6.40 -13.49
C GLY A 78 3.53 7.88 -13.12
N LEU A 79 3.46 8.77 -14.12
CA LEU A 79 3.29 10.21 -13.92
C LEU A 79 1.94 10.55 -13.27
N SER A 80 0.84 9.95 -13.74
CA SER A 80 -0.50 10.18 -13.19
C SER A 80 -0.67 9.69 -11.76
N LEU A 81 0.00 8.58 -11.39
CA LEU A 81 0.08 8.10 -10.01
C LEU A 81 0.87 9.10 -9.16
N HIS A 82 2.05 9.51 -9.62
CA HIS A 82 2.90 10.46 -8.91
C HIS A 82 2.18 11.79 -8.61
N ILE A 83 1.49 12.36 -9.60
CA ILE A 83 0.71 13.60 -9.44
C ILE A 83 -0.40 13.42 -8.39
N ARG A 84 -1.12 12.29 -8.41
CA ARG A 84 -2.19 12.00 -7.44
C ARG A 84 -1.66 11.86 -6.00
N HIS A 85 -0.45 11.31 -5.84
CA HIS A 85 0.22 11.22 -4.55
C HIS A 85 0.77 12.57 -4.07
N GLN A 86 1.15 13.49 -4.98
CA GLN A 86 1.49 14.86 -4.61
C GLN A 86 0.29 15.64 -4.04
N ASP A 87 -0.91 15.40 -4.59
CA ASP A 87 -2.15 16.00 -4.07
C ASP A 87 -2.60 15.37 -2.73
N HIS A 88 -2.10 14.18 -2.38
CA HIS A 88 -2.34 13.46 -1.12
C HIS A 88 -1.04 13.29 -0.31
N PHE A 89 -0.24 14.35 -0.16
CA PHE A 89 0.95 14.33 0.68
C PHE A 89 0.63 13.85 2.11
N ILE A 90 0.90 12.57 2.39
CA ILE A 90 1.06 12.04 3.74
C ILE A 90 2.50 12.39 4.12
N PRO A 91 2.74 13.19 5.18
CA PRO A 91 4.09 13.58 5.54
C PRO A 91 4.95 12.34 5.76
N ALA A 92 6.00 12.22 4.94
CA ALA A 92 7.07 11.26 5.10
C ALA A 92 7.69 11.47 6.49
N TYR A 93 7.48 10.51 7.39
CA TYR A 93 8.15 10.46 8.68
C TYR A 93 9.49 9.74 8.45
N ILE A 94 10.55 10.53 8.24
CA ILE A 94 11.92 10.15 8.60
C ILE A 94 12.21 10.82 9.94
#